data_AF-A0A7S0LAQ0-F1
#
_entry.id   AF-A0A7S0LAQ0-F1
#
_cell.length_a   1.000
_cell.length_b   1.000
_cell.length_c   1.000
_cell.angle_alpha   90.00
_cell.angle_beta   90.00
_cell.angle_gamma   90.00
#
_symmetry.space_group_name_H-M   'P 1'
#
loop_
_entity.id
_entity.type
_entity.pdbx_description
1 polymer ?
#
loop_
_entity_poly.entity_id
_entity_poly.type
_entity_poly.pdbx_seq_one_letter_code
_entity_poly.pdbx_strand_id
1 'polypeptide(L)'
;AETFTFKDHVTGTSLGDVADLYNLVTLVDAASIFEHLSTLDALADRGWQAGEGDQRTVPQLMCDQLEFADVLVVNKADLVSEEQLGAVEALVMRINPKALVVRTTHSKVEPALLLDTARFDMQRAEAHPGWLKEARENQHTPETIEYG
;
A
#
# COMPACT_ATOMS: atom_id res chain seq x y z
N ALA A 1 -7.36 -7.86 -2.57
CA ALA A 1 -6.61 -8.51 -3.67
C ALA A 1 -7.13 -9.93 -3.98
N GLU A 2 -7.70 -10.66 -3.02
CA GLU A 2 -8.41 -11.93 -3.27
C GLU A 2 -9.49 -11.84 -4.36
N THR A 3 -10.13 -10.69 -4.53
CA THR A 3 -11.14 -10.43 -5.55
C THR A 3 -10.63 -10.69 -6.99
N PHE A 4 -9.33 -10.49 -7.25
CA PHE A 4 -8.74 -10.69 -8.58
C PHE A 4 -8.55 -12.17 -8.95
N THR A 5 -8.30 -13.03 -7.96
CA THR A 5 -7.99 -14.45 -8.19
C THR A 5 -9.15 -15.38 -7.83
N PHE A 6 -10.07 -14.96 -6.95
CA PHE A 6 -11.23 -15.77 -6.58
C PHE A 6 -12.33 -15.69 -7.64
N LYS A 7 -12.73 -16.85 -8.16
CA LYS A 7 -13.86 -16.95 -9.07
C LYS A 7 -15.15 -16.99 -8.27
N ASP A 8 -16.07 -16.08 -8.58
CA ASP A 8 -17.40 -16.10 -8.02
C ASP A 8 -18.07 -17.46 -8.31
N HIS A 9 -18.73 -18.03 -7.30
CA HIS A 9 -19.30 -19.37 -7.36
C HIS A 9 -20.63 -19.44 -8.12
N VAL A 10 -21.26 -18.29 -8.38
CA VAL A 10 -22.50 -18.13 -9.14
C VAL A 10 -22.20 -17.81 -10.61
N THR A 11 -21.27 -16.90 -10.89
CA THR A 11 -20.95 -16.45 -12.26
C THR A 11 -19.71 -17.13 -12.87
N GLY A 12 -18.83 -17.71 -12.06
CA GLY A 12 -17.60 -18.36 -12.50
C GLY A 12 -16.48 -17.40 -12.93
N THR A 13 -16.67 -16.09 -12.75
CA THR A 13 -15.74 -15.02 -13.14
C THR A 13 -15.02 -14.44 -11.93
N SER A 14 -13.74 -14.10 -12.06
CA SER A 14 -13.01 -13.28 -11.07
C SER A 14 -12.87 -11.83 -11.54
N LEU A 15 -12.49 -10.90 -10.65
CA LEU A 15 -12.17 -9.53 -11.07
C LEU A 15 -10.97 -9.50 -12.04
N GLY A 16 -10.04 -10.46 -11.92
CA GLY A 16 -8.92 -10.63 -12.84
C GLY A 16 -9.32 -11.05 -14.26
N ASP A 17 -10.55 -11.54 -14.47
CA ASP A 17 -11.06 -11.82 -15.82
C ASP A 17 -11.52 -10.53 -16.54
N VAL A 18 -11.71 -9.42 -15.81
CA VAL A 18 -12.28 -8.17 -16.34
C VAL A 18 -11.47 -6.91 -16.03
N ALA A 19 -10.45 -7.01 -15.18
CA ALA A 19 -9.59 -5.90 -14.78
C ALA A 19 -8.17 -6.39 -14.50
N ASP A 20 -7.19 -5.54 -14.84
CA ASP A 20 -5.78 -5.76 -14.53
C ASP A 20 -5.35 -4.87 -13.36
N LEU A 21 -4.55 -5.41 -12.45
CA LEU A 21 -3.89 -4.60 -11.43
C LEU A 21 -2.63 -3.99 -12.06
N TYR A 22 -2.63 -2.67 -12.24
CA TYR A 22 -1.58 -1.98 -13.00
C TYR A 22 -0.40 -1.53 -12.12
N ASN A 23 -0.70 -0.91 -10.97
CA ASN A 23 0.27 -0.40 -10.01
C ASN A 23 -0.33 -0.38 -8.60
N LEU A 24 0.49 -0.70 -7.60
CA LEU A 24 0.24 -0.33 -6.20
C LEU A 24 0.89 1.02 -5.91
N VAL A 25 0.10 2.01 -5.51
CA VAL A 25 0.56 3.38 -5.27
C VAL A 25 0.37 3.75 -3.82
N THR A 26 1.45 4.10 -3.12
CA THR A 26 1.41 4.58 -1.74
C THR A 26 1.76 6.06 -1.68
N LEU A 27 0.88 6.84 -1.06
CA LEU A 27 1.09 8.27 -0.81
C LEU A 27 1.78 8.43 0.54
N VAL A 28 2.96 9.03 0.55
CA VAL A 28 3.78 9.27 1.74
C VAL A 28 3.68 10.73 2.13
N ASP A 29 3.26 11.00 3.35
CA ASP A 29 3.32 12.34 3.94
C ASP A 29 4.73 12.64 4.43
N ALA A 30 5.48 13.47 3.71
CA ALA A 30 6.85 13.82 4.06
C ALA A 30 6.95 14.55 5.42
N ALA A 31 5.90 15.26 5.83
CA ALA A 31 5.90 16.05 7.05
C ALA A 31 5.69 15.20 8.32
N SER A 32 5.00 14.07 8.21
CA SER A 32 4.60 13.26 9.38
C SER A 32 5.12 11.82 9.40
N ILE A 33 5.72 11.31 8.32
CA ILE A 33 6.17 9.91 8.25
C ILE A 33 7.06 9.48 9.42
N PHE A 34 8.03 10.31 9.81
CA PHE A 34 8.93 9.97 10.93
C PHE A 34 8.22 9.94 12.28
N GLU A 35 7.24 10.82 12.49
CA GLU A 35 6.41 10.79 13.70
C GLU A 35 5.62 9.48 13.76
N HIS A 36 4.96 9.10 12.67
CA HIS A 36 4.15 7.90 12.61
C HIS A 36 4.98 6.61 12.79
N LEU A 37 6.16 6.54 12.17
CA LEU A 37 7.08 5.40 12.30
C LEU A 37 7.75 5.30 13.68
N SER A 38 7.72 6.37 14.48
CA SER A 38 8.28 6.39 15.83
C SER A 38 7.26 6.01 16.92
N THR A 39 5.99 5.80 16.56
CA THR A 39 4.96 5.38 17.51
C THR A 39 5.08 3.90 17.85
N LEU A 40 4.42 3.46 18.93
CA LEU A 40 4.27 2.04 19.29
C LEU A 40 2.79 1.63 19.32
N ASP A 41 1.93 2.45 18.70
CA ASP A 41 0.49 2.27 18.76
C ASP A 41 0.09 0.98 18.03
N ALA A 42 -0.76 0.18 18.67
CA ALA A 42 -1.39 -0.94 18.00
C ALA A 42 -2.42 -0.42 17.00
N LEU A 43 -2.65 -1.16 15.90
CA LEU A 43 -3.72 -0.81 14.96
C LEU A 43 -5.10 -0.82 15.65
N ALA A 44 -5.30 -1.73 16.61
CA ALA A 44 -6.53 -1.83 17.40
C ALA A 44 -6.84 -0.53 18.16
N ASP A 45 -5.82 0.12 18.75
CA ASP A 45 -5.99 1.36 19.53
C ASP A 45 -6.49 2.53 18.66
N ARG A 46 -6.22 2.48 17.35
CA ARG A 46 -6.67 3.46 16.36
C ARG A 46 -7.90 3.02 15.58
N GLY A 47 -8.43 1.81 15.83
CA GLY A 47 -9.52 1.24 15.06
C GLY A 47 -9.14 0.91 13.61
N TRP A 48 -7.87 0.66 13.32
CA TRP A 48 -7.33 0.37 11.97
C TRP A 48 -7.04 -1.12 11.74
N GLN A 49 -7.45 -1.98 12.66
CA GLN A 49 -7.29 -3.43 12.55
C GLN A 49 -8.08 -4.00 11.36
N ALA A 50 -7.47 -4.92 10.60
CA ALA A 50 -8.13 -5.57 9.47
C ALA A 50 -9.11 -6.68 9.88
N GLY A 51 -9.15 -7.04 11.16
CA GLY A 51 -10.01 -8.09 11.71
C GLY A 51 -9.68 -8.40 13.17
N GLU A 52 -10.47 -9.28 13.78
CA GLU A 52 -10.17 -9.79 15.13
C GLU A 52 -8.79 -10.46 15.14
N GLY A 53 -7.93 -10.05 16.08
CA GLY A 53 -6.60 -10.62 16.23
C GLY A 53 -5.50 -9.95 15.41
N ASP A 54 -5.77 -8.86 14.69
CA ASP A 54 -4.69 -8.06 14.06
C ASP A 54 -3.84 -7.37 15.14
N GLN A 55 -2.66 -7.95 15.41
CA GLN A 55 -1.72 -7.49 16.42
C GLN A 55 -0.65 -6.54 15.85
N ARG A 56 -0.78 -6.10 14.60
CA ARG A 56 0.21 -5.19 14.01
C ARG A 56 0.19 -3.83 14.70
N THR A 57 1.33 -3.16 14.66
CA THR A 57 1.47 -1.75 15.04
C THR A 57 1.36 -0.83 13.83
N VAL A 58 1.12 0.46 14.07
CA VAL A 58 1.09 1.48 13.02
C VAL A 58 2.37 1.48 12.18
N PRO A 59 3.60 1.46 12.77
CA PRO A 59 4.82 1.39 11.97
C PRO A 59 4.93 0.12 11.12
N GLN A 60 4.47 -1.03 11.63
CA GLN A 60 4.50 -2.29 10.86
C GLN A 60 3.63 -2.18 9.61
N LEU A 61 2.39 -1.71 9.76
CA LEU A 61 1.48 -1.51 8.62
C LEU A 61 2.05 -0.51 7.60
N MET A 62 2.62 0.59 8.07
CA MET A 62 3.23 1.58 7.17
C MET A 62 4.43 1.02 6.42
N CYS A 63 5.30 0.26 7.09
CA CYS A 63 6.42 -0.42 6.44
C CYS A 63 5.94 -1.39 5.35
N ASP A 64 4.90 -2.19 5.62
CA ASP A 64 4.31 -3.09 4.63
C ASP A 64 3.86 -2.28 3.39
N GLN A 65 3.09 -1.20 3.58
CA GLN A 65 2.62 -0.37 2.46
C GLN A 65 3.75 0.26 1.63
N LEU A 66 4.90 0.57 2.25
CA LEU A 66 6.08 1.09 1.56
C LEU A 66 6.80 -0.02 0.79
N GLU A 67 6.93 -1.22 1.38
CA GLU A 67 7.61 -2.38 0.79
C GLU A 67 6.88 -2.90 -0.47
N PHE A 68 5.55 -2.83 -0.48
CA PHE A 68 4.75 -3.36 -1.58
C PHE A 68 4.49 -2.39 -2.73
N ALA A 69 4.71 -1.09 -2.54
CA ALA A 69 4.39 -0.08 -3.53
C ALA A 69 5.23 -0.24 -4.81
N ASP A 70 4.58 -0.11 -5.96
CA ASP A 70 5.27 0.09 -7.24
C ASP A 70 5.65 1.57 -7.43
N VAL A 71 4.82 2.47 -6.92
CA VAL A 71 5.04 3.92 -6.96
C VAL A 71 4.85 4.50 -5.57
N LEU A 72 5.85 5.26 -5.12
CA LEU A 72 5.85 6.00 -3.87
C LEU A 72 5.75 7.49 -4.17
N VAL A 73 4.62 8.10 -3.82
CA VAL A 73 4.39 9.53 -4.01
C VAL A 73 4.71 10.24 -2.69
N VAL A 74 5.89 10.86 -2.61
CA VAL A 74 6.34 11.64 -1.44
C VAL A 74 5.75 13.03 -1.53
N ASN A 75 4.65 13.24 -0.80
CA ASN A 75 3.83 14.44 -0.84
C ASN A 75 4.12 15.42 0.30
N LYS A 76 3.62 16.65 0.16
CA LYS A 76 3.85 17.78 1.07
C LYS A 76 5.33 18.18 1.14
N ALA A 77 6.04 18.06 0.02
CA ALA A 77 7.43 18.48 -0.11
C ALA A 77 7.63 19.98 0.24
N ASP A 78 6.59 20.79 0.09
CA ASP A 78 6.55 22.21 0.45
C ASP A 78 6.52 22.49 1.96
N LEU A 79 6.21 21.49 2.80
CA LEU A 79 6.10 21.65 4.25
C LEU A 79 7.38 21.23 5.01
N VAL A 80 8.40 20.75 4.30
CA VAL A 80 9.64 20.23 4.90
C VAL A 80 10.86 20.85 4.24
N SER A 81 12.01 20.81 4.92
CA SER A 81 13.28 21.23 4.32
C SER A 81 13.78 20.19 3.29
N GLU A 82 14.65 20.60 2.37
CA GLU A 82 15.30 19.65 1.44
C GLU A 82 16.09 18.56 2.17
N GLU A 83 16.66 18.85 3.34
CA GLU A 83 17.34 17.86 4.17
C GLU A 83 16.36 16.81 4.71
N GLN A 84 15.22 17.25 5.25
CA GLN A 84 14.17 16.36 5.72
C GLN A 84 13.59 15.54 4.58
N LEU A 85 13.34 16.16 3.42
CA LEU A 85 12.84 15.47 2.24
C LEU A 85 13.83 14.40 1.75
N GLY A 86 15.12 14.73 1.70
CA GLY A 86 16.17 13.76 1.37
C GLY A 86 16.23 12.59 2.36
N ALA A 87 15.99 12.84 3.65
CA ALA A 87 15.91 11.78 4.65
C ALA A 87 14.69 10.87 4.44
N VAL A 88 13.51 11.43 4.09
CA VAL A 88 12.32 10.64 3.74
C VAL A 88 12.59 9.77 2.52
N GLU A 89 13.18 10.32 1.46
CA GLU A 89 13.52 9.56 0.25
C GLU A 89 14.52 8.45 0.53
N ALA A 90 15.57 8.73 1.30
CA ALA A 90 16.54 7.72 1.71
C ALA A 90 15.89 6.59 2.52
N LEU A 91 14.95 6.93 3.42
CA LEU A 91 14.19 5.96 4.18
C LEU A 91 13.37 5.05 3.26
N VAL A 92 12.56 5.64 2.37
CA VAL A 92 11.66 4.85 1.53
C VAL A 92 12.42 4.03 0.49
N MET A 93 13.52 4.54 -0.08
CA MET A 93 14.39 3.78 -0.97
C MET A 93 15.11 2.63 -0.26
N ARG A 94 15.41 2.78 1.04
CA ARG A 94 15.99 1.70 1.84
C ARG A 94 14.98 0.58 2.11
N ILE A 95 13.71 0.93 2.32
CA ILE A 95 12.63 -0.05 2.50
C ILE A 95 12.31 -0.74 1.16
N ASN A 96 12.13 0.05 0.10
CA ASN A 96 11.77 -0.44 -1.22
C ASN A 96 12.65 0.19 -2.31
N PRO A 97 13.79 -0.43 -2.65
CA PRO A 97 14.69 0.07 -3.67
C PRO A 97 14.15 -0.10 -5.10
N LYS A 98 13.01 -0.78 -5.29
CA LYS A 98 12.42 -1.06 -6.61
C LYS A 98 11.29 -0.10 -6.98
N ALA A 99 10.73 0.63 -6.01
CA ALA A 99 9.65 1.57 -6.27
C ALA A 99 10.12 2.79 -7.07
N LEU A 100 9.23 3.30 -7.92
CA LEU A 100 9.38 4.64 -8.49
C LEU A 100 9.03 5.68 -7.41
N VAL A 101 9.99 6.50 -7.01
CA VAL A 101 9.77 7.58 -6.04
C VAL A 101 9.49 8.90 -6.76
N VAL A 102 8.39 9.58 -6.41
CA VAL A 102 7.96 10.84 -7.01
C VAL A 102 7.70 11.88 -5.91
N ARG A 103 8.42 13.01 -5.95
CA ARG A 103 8.16 14.16 -5.07
C ARG A 103 6.96 14.96 -5.56
N THR A 104 6.07 15.35 -4.65
CA THR A 104 4.89 16.17 -4.99
C THR A 104 4.53 17.20 -3.92
N THR A 105 3.80 18.22 -4.36
CA THR A 105 3.08 19.17 -3.51
C THR A 105 1.60 19.13 -3.87
N HIS A 106 0.73 19.08 -2.86
CA HIS A 106 -0.72 18.90 -3.02
C HIS A 106 -1.11 17.69 -3.89
N SER A 107 -0.34 16.61 -3.80
CA SER A 107 -0.52 15.36 -4.56
C SER A 107 -0.59 15.56 -6.09
N LYS A 108 -0.01 16.65 -6.60
CA LYS A 108 0.05 16.89 -8.04
C LYS A 108 1.10 15.97 -8.66
N VAL A 109 0.63 14.95 -9.36
CA VAL A 109 1.43 13.96 -10.09
C VAL A 109 0.88 13.81 -11.50
N GLU A 110 1.78 13.60 -12.47
CA GLU A 110 1.36 13.30 -13.85
C GLU A 110 0.65 11.94 -13.88
N PRO A 111 -0.61 11.85 -14.36
CA PRO A 111 -1.34 10.58 -14.38
C PRO A 111 -0.60 9.47 -15.13
N ALA A 112 0.18 9.83 -16.16
CA ALA A 112 1.01 8.91 -16.92
C ALA A 112 1.99 8.11 -16.04
N LEU A 113 2.53 8.72 -14.97
CA LEU A 113 3.43 8.03 -14.03
C LEU A 113 2.74 6.91 -13.25
N LEU A 114 1.41 6.99 -13.10
CA LEU A 114 0.60 6.04 -12.35
C LEU A 114 -0.15 5.06 -13.27
N LEU A 115 -0.45 5.44 -14.51
CA LEU A 115 -1.38 4.71 -15.38
C LEU A 115 -0.75 4.16 -16.67
N ASP A 116 0.37 4.71 -17.15
CA ASP A 116 0.86 4.34 -18.49
C ASP A 116 1.83 3.14 -18.46
N THR A 117 2.41 2.84 -17.30
CA THR A 117 3.33 1.71 -17.13
C THR A 117 2.79 0.74 -16.10
N ALA A 118 2.51 -0.51 -16.50
CA ALA A 118 2.20 -1.58 -15.57
C ALA A 118 3.49 -2.02 -14.87
N ARG A 119 3.60 -1.79 -13.56
CA ARG A 119 4.75 -2.22 -12.74
C ARG A 119 4.40 -3.32 -11.77
N PHE A 120 3.11 -3.51 -11.52
CA PHE A 120 2.65 -4.57 -10.65
C PHE A 120 2.95 -5.95 -11.24
N ASP A 121 3.38 -6.86 -10.37
CA ASP A 121 3.65 -8.25 -10.71
C ASP A 121 2.99 -9.15 -9.66
N MET A 122 1.96 -9.89 -10.09
CA MET A 122 1.20 -10.78 -9.23
C MET A 122 2.06 -11.93 -8.69
N GLN A 123 2.99 -12.47 -9.48
CA GLN A 123 3.87 -13.55 -9.01
C GLN A 123 4.80 -13.04 -7.92
N ARG A 124 5.27 -11.79 -8.05
CA ARG A 124 6.06 -11.11 -7.02
C ARG A 124 5.24 -10.89 -5.75
N ALA A 125 3.98 -10.48 -5.88
CA ALA A 125 3.08 -10.25 -4.75
C ALA A 125 2.77 -11.54 -3.99
N GLU A 126 2.43 -12.62 -4.70
CA GLU A 126 2.14 -13.93 -4.12
C GLU A 126 3.32 -14.56 -3.37
N ALA A 127 4.55 -14.23 -3.74
CA ALA A 127 5.74 -14.71 -3.04
C ALA A 127 5.98 -14.00 -1.69
N HIS A 128 5.29 -12.89 -1.41
CA HIS A 128 5.50 -12.13 -0.19
C HIS A 128 4.76 -12.74 1.01
N PRO A 129 5.44 -12.95 2.17
CA PRO A 129 4.83 -13.58 3.34
C PRO A 129 3.55 -12.89 3.82
N GLY A 130 3.52 -11.55 3.80
CA GLY A 130 2.34 -10.75 4.19
C GLY A 130 1.12 -10.93 3.28
N TRP A 131 1.34 -11.08 1.97
CA TRP A 131 0.27 -11.29 0.98
C TRP A 131 -0.38 -12.67 1.14
N LEU A 132 0.45 -13.70 1.34
CA LEU A 132 0.02 -15.06 1.65
C LEU A 132 -0.70 -15.16 3.00
N LYS A 133 -0.32 -14.32 3.98
CA LYS A 133 -0.94 -14.31 5.31
C LYS A 133 -2.36 -13.77 5.24
N GLU A 134 -2.58 -12.63 4.58
CA GLU A 134 -3.93 -12.08 4.40
C GLU A 134 -4.83 -12.99 3.54
N ALA A 135 -4.29 -13.57 2.45
CA ALA A 135 -5.03 -14.52 1.59
C ALA A 135 -5.30 -15.90 2.22
N ARG A 136 -4.69 -16.23 3.37
CA ARG A 136 -4.89 -17.51 4.06
C ARG A 136 -5.64 -17.39 5.37
N GLU A 137 -5.55 -16.25 6.04
CA GLU A 137 -6.03 -16.09 7.41
C GLU A 137 -7.42 -15.46 7.53
N ASN A 138 -8.01 -14.89 6.46
CA ASN A 138 -9.24 -14.11 6.63
C ASN A 138 -10.41 -14.47 5.71
N GLN A 139 -11.48 -14.90 6.37
CA GLN A 139 -12.86 -14.91 5.90
C GLN A 139 -13.39 -13.46 5.86
N HIS A 140 -12.89 -12.63 4.95
CA HIS A 140 -13.48 -11.31 4.77
C HIS A 140 -14.86 -11.48 4.14
N THR A 141 -15.86 -10.86 4.75
CA THR A 141 -17.13 -10.65 4.08
C THR A 141 -16.85 -9.69 2.93
N PRO A 142 -17.15 -10.04 1.67
CA PRO A 142 -16.83 -9.20 0.51
C PRO A 142 -17.20 -7.73 0.74
N GLU A 143 -16.36 -6.80 0.28
CA GLU A 143 -16.56 -5.36 0.46
C GLU A 143 -17.89 -4.89 -0.16
N THR A 144 -18.40 -5.59 -1.18
CA THR A 144 -19.75 -5.42 -1.76
C THR A 144 -20.89 -5.66 -0.77
N ILE A 145 -20.66 -6.42 0.29
CA ILE A 145 -21.62 -6.67 1.37
C ILE A 145 -21.39 -5.69 2.53
N GLU A 146 -20.14 -5.26 2.77
CA GLU A 146 -19.80 -4.33 3.85
C GLU A 146 -20.09 -2.87 3.50
N TYR A 147 -19.88 -2.46 2.25
CA TYR A 147 -19.99 -1.07 1.81
C TYR A 147 -21.09 -0.78 0.78
N GLY A 148 -21.71 -1.83 0.20
CA GLY A 148 -22.85 -1.71 -0.71
C GLY A 148 -22.51 -1.15 -2.09
#